data_AF-A0A9D1DLK0-F1
#
_entry.id   AF-A0A9D1DLK0-F1
#
_cell.length_a   1.000
_cell.length_b   1.000
_cell.length_c   1.000
_cell.angle_alpha   90.00
_cell.angle_beta   90.00
_cell.angle_gamma   90.00
#
_symmetry.space_group_name_H-M   'P 1'
#
loop_
_entity.id
_entity.type
_entity.pdbx_description
1 polymer ?
#
loop_
_entity_poly.entity_id
_entity_poly.type
_entity_poly.pdbx_seq_one_letter_code
_entity_poly.pdbx_strand_id
1 'polypeptide(L)' 'MQDTINIAAVDDLPADLERLGAALETYAAQHELTIEASGFRSGEELLEAAASGGFDIVFST' A
#
# COMPACT_ATOMS: atom_id res chain seq x y z
N MET A 1 3.42 16.62 13.70
CA MET A 1 2.67 15.92 12.64
C MET A 1 3.19 14.49 12.65
N GLN A 2 2.31 13.50 12.67
CA GLN A 2 2.70 12.11 12.48
C GLN A 2 2.89 11.94 10.96
N ASP A 3 4.05 11.46 10.53
CA ASP A 3 4.31 11.22 9.11
C ASP A 3 3.46 10.03 8.66
N THR A 4 2.62 10.24 7.63
CA THR A 4 1.84 9.17 7.00
C THR A 4 2.74 8.40 6.05
N ILE A 5 2.77 7.07 6.18
CA ILE A 5 3.49 6.18 5.29
C ILE A 5 2.54 5.77 4.16
N ASN A 6 2.90 6.10 2.93
CA ASN A 6 2.12 5.77 1.73
C ASN A 6 2.65 4.48 1.12
N ILE A 7 1.80 3.46 1.06
CA ILE A 7 2.15 2.13 0.58
C ILE A 7 1.38 1.82 -0.70
N ALA A 8 2.08 1.31 -1.70
CA ALA A 8 1.46 0.67 -2.86
C ALA A 8 1.62 -0.86 -2.77
N ALA A 9 0.59 -1.58 -3.23
CA ALA A 9 0.63 -3.02 -3.39
C ALA A 9 0.16 -3.41 -4.79
N VAL A 10 0.95 -4.20 -5.51
CA VAL A 10 0.64 -4.69 -6.85
C VAL A 10 0.46 -6.20 -6.79
N ASP A 11 -0.77 -6.66 -7.02
CA ASP A 11 -1.11 -8.08 -7.04
C ASP A 11 -2.38 -8.29 -7.90
N ASP A 12 -2.38 -9.32 -8.74
CA ASP A 12 -3.52 -9.65 -9.61
C ASP A 12 -4.62 -10.45 -8.87
N LEU A 13 -4.34 -10.91 -7.65
CA LEU A 13 -5.27 -11.58 -6.75
C LEU A 13 -5.81 -10.61 -5.69
N PRO A 14 -7.09 -10.21 -5.75
CA PRO A 14 -7.70 -9.31 -4.77
C PRO A 14 -7.61 -9.80 -3.32
N ALA A 15 -7.62 -11.13 -3.12
CA ALA A 15 -7.54 -11.74 -1.80
C ALA A 15 -6.19 -11.46 -1.11
N ASP A 16 -5.10 -11.34 -1.86
CA ASP A 16 -3.79 -11.08 -1.29
C ASP A 16 -3.62 -9.58 -0.97
N LEU A 17 -4.21 -8.68 -1.76
CA LEU A 17 -4.34 -7.26 -1.41
C LEU A 17 -5.14 -7.05 -0.12
N GLU A 18 -6.26 -7.75 0.07
CA GLU A 18 -7.05 -7.70 1.30
C GLU A 18 -6.26 -8.21 2.52
N ARG A 19 -5.53 -9.32 2.37
CA ARG A 19 -4.68 -9.86 3.44
C ARG A 19 -3.56 -8.89 3.83
N LEU A 20 -2.92 -8.27 2.84
CA LEU A 20 -1.89 -7.27 3.09
C LEU A 20 -2.48 -6.04 3.78
N GLY A 21 -3.65 -5.55 3.36
CA GLY A 21 -4.35 -4.45 4.02
C GLY A 21 -4.58 -4.71 5.52
N ALA A 22 -5.13 -5.88 5.86
CA ALA A 22 -5.36 -6.27 7.25
C ALA A 22 -4.05 -6.39 8.07
N ALA A 23 -2.97 -6.87 7.45
CA ALA A 23 -1.66 -6.94 8.08
C ALA A 23 -1.08 -5.55 8.36
N LEU A 24 -1.24 -4.62 7.42
CA LEU A 24 -0.80 -3.22 7.55
C LEU A 24 -1.59 -2.47 8.62
N GLU A 25 -2.91 -2.66 8.70
CA GLU A 25 -3.74 -2.08 9.77
C GLU A 25 -3.28 -2.54 11.16
N THR A 26 -3.00 -3.85 11.29
CA THR A 26 -2.49 -4.43 12.54
C THR A 26 -1.12 -3.83 12.91
N TYR A 27 -0.22 -3.73 11.94
CA TYR A 27 1.11 -3.15 12.13
C TYR A 27 1.02 -1.66 12.51
N ALA A 28 0.17 -0.88 11.82
CA ALA A 28 -0.06 0.52 12.13
C ALA A 28 -0.54 0.73 13.57
N ALA A 29 -1.50 -0.08 14.01
CA ALA A 29 -2.02 -0.03 15.37
C ALA A 29 -0.97 -0.40 16.44
N GLN A 30 -0.14 -1.41 16.19
CA GLN A 30 0.90 -1.86 17.12
C GLN A 30 2.04 -0.84 17.29
N HIS A 31 2.32 -0.07 16.24
CA HIS A 31 3.45 0.85 16.21
C HIS A 31 3.05 2.32 16.30
N GLU A 32 1.77 2.62 16.53
CA GLU A 32 1.23 3.98 16.55
C GLU A 32 1.62 4.77 15.29
N LEU A 33 1.43 4.15 14.11
CA LEU A 33 1.73 4.74 12.81
C LEU A 33 0.43 5.08 12.06
N THR A 34 0.54 6.01 11.12
CA THR A 34 -0.50 6.25 10.11
C THR A 34 -0.03 5.65 8.79
N ILE A 35 -0.76 4.69 8.25
CA ILE A 35 -0.46 4.02 6.98
C ILE A 35 -1.65 4.21 6.05
N GLU A 36 -1.38 4.68 4.83
CA GLU A 36 -2.33 4.69 3.73
C GLU A 36 -1.88 3.70 2.66
N ALA A 37 -2.69 2.68 2.38
CA ALA A 37 -2.37 1.63 1.42
C ALA A 37 -3.27 1.73 0.19
N SER A 38 -2.66 1.68 -0.99
CA SER A 38 -3.34 1.62 -2.29
C SER A 38 -3.01 0.30 -3.00
N GLY A 39 -4.03 -0.41 -3.46
CA GLY A 39 -3.89 -1.67 -4.20
C GLY A 39 -4.04 -1.46 -5.72
N PHE A 40 -3.22 -2.14 -6.50
CA PHE A 40 -3.17 -2.11 -7.96
C PHE A 40 -3.13 -3.54 -8.50
N ARG A 41 -3.73 -3.77 -9.67
CA ARG A 41 -3.76 -5.10 -10.31
C ARG A 41 -2.59 -5.34 -11.26
N SER A 42 -1.84 -4.29 -11.58
CA SER A 42 -0.69 -4.36 -12.48
C SER A 42 0.32 -3.26 -12.18
N GLY A 43 1.55 -3.47 -12.66
CA GLY A 43 2.59 -2.44 -12.59
C GLY A 43 2.26 -1.21 -13.43
N GLU A 44 1.48 -1.34 -14.50
CA GLU A 44 1.06 -0.19 -15.32
C GLU A 44 0.11 0.72 -14.54
N GLU A 45 -0.90 0.16 -13.86
CA GLU A 45 -1.79 0.92 -12.97
C GLU A 45 -1.01 1.63 -11.85
N LEU A 46 -0.01 0.96 -11.27
CA LEU A 46 0.88 1.58 -10.28
C LEU A 46 1.65 2.77 -10.87
N LEU A 47 2.24 2.61 -12.06
CA LEU A 47 3.06 3.65 -12.67
C LEU A 47 2.22 4.89 -13.02
N GLU A 48 0.98 4.71 -13.46
CA GLU A 48 0.03 5.80 -13.68
C GLU A 48 -0.30 6.54 -12.38
N ALA A 49 -0.54 5.80 -11.29
CA ALA A 49 -0.77 6.40 -9.97
C ALA A 49 0.47 7.12 -9.42
N ALA A 50 1.65 6.51 -9.58
CA ALA A 50 2.92 7.05 -9.10
C ALA A 50 3.33 8.35 -9.81
N ALA A 51 2.84 8.57 -11.04
CA ALA A 51 3.04 9.83 -11.74
C ALA A 51 2.30 11.02 -11.06
N SER A 52 1.28 10.71 -10.25
CA SER A 52 0.39 11.69 -9.60
C SER A 52 0.74 11.92 -8.11
N GLY A 53 1.52 11.02 -7.51
CA GLY A 53 1.93 11.06 -6.11
C GLY A 53 2.95 9.97 -5.80
N GLY A 54 3.84 10.19 -4.84
CA GLY A 54 4.87 9.22 -4.48
C GLY A 54 4.38 8.18 -3.48
N PHE A 55 4.91 6.96 -3.58
CA PHE A 55 4.78 5.92 -2.55
C PHE A 55 6.12 5.77 -1.82
N ASP A 56 6.08 5.60 -0.51
CA ASP A 56 7.26 5.38 0.32
C ASP A 56 7.74 3.92 0.20
N ILE A 57 6.79 2.99 0.06
CA ILE A 57 7.03 1.55 -0.01
C ILE A 57 6.13 0.94 -1.09
N VAL A 58 6.68 -0.01 -1.86
CA VAL A 58 5.93 -0.79 -2.85
C VAL A 58 6.09 -2.28 -2.55
N PHE A 59 4.97 -2.98 -2.38
CA PHE A 59 4.88 -4.44 -2.38
C PHE A 59 4.51 -4.91 -3.79
N SER A 60 5.27 -5.85 -4.33
CA SER A 60 5.00 -6.48 -5.62
C SER A 60 5.30 -7.98 -5.49
N THR A 61 4.32 -8.79 -5.89
CA THR A 61 4.35 -10.26 -5.84
C THR A 61 4.40 -10.88 -7.23
#